data_AF-G9ZLS5-F1
#
_entry.id   AF-G9ZLS5-F1
#
_cell.length_a   1.000
_cell.length_b   1.000
_cell.length_c   1.000
_cell.angle_alpha   90.00
_cell.angle_beta   90.00
_cell.angle_gamma   90.00
#
_symmetry.space_group_name_H-M   'P 1'
#
loop_
_entity.id
_entity.type
_entity.pdbx_description
1 polymer ?
#
loop_
_entity_poly.entity_id
_entity_poly.type
_entity_poly.pdbx_seq_one_letter_code
_entity_poly.pdbx_strand_id
1 'polypeptide(L)'
;MKMTKFVKRSIALVGLVVTLILGLSLTTAQAASWHTGTPAILRGNWNSNAKTETDHGRKVIVYYSLSFTKKTVGNSATINKKTLEFRIRPVQYRKTGKHTYLIRTLFVDSQGTILNVKQINKKKIVVGTGTKNTNKETYYKTN
;
A
#
# COMPACT_ATOMS: atom_id res chain seq x y z
N MET A 1 -57.57 -49.12 -31.91
CA MET A 1 -58.09 -50.28 -31.15
C MET A 1 -57.67 -50.13 -29.68
N LYS A 2 -58.67 -50.08 -28.79
CA LYS A 2 -58.71 -50.37 -27.33
C LYS A 2 -57.73 -49.72 -26.33
N MET A 3 -58.34 -48.96 -25.42
CA MET A 3 -57.90 -48.49 -24.09
C MET A 3 -57.69 -49.63 -23.06
N THR A 4 -57.10 -49.22 -21.91
CA THR A 4 -57.27 -49.69 -20.50
C THR A 4 -56.02 -50.37 -19.89
N LYS A 5 -55.64 -50.19 -18.61
CA LYS A 5 -56.09 -49.38 -17.45
C LYS A 5 -54.98 -49.42 -16.36
N PHE A 6 -54.90 -48.33 -15.58
CA PHE A 6 -54.41 -48.14 -14.19
C PHE A 6 -53.94 -49.33 -13.33
N VAL A 7 -52.93 -49.12 -12.47
CA VAL A 7 -53.09 -49.09 -10.99
C VAL A 7 -52.02 -48.19 -10.33
N LYS A 8 -52.49 -47.29 -9.45
CA LYS A 8 -51.77 -46.38 -8.54
C LYS A 8 -51.20 -47.14 -7.34
N ARG A 9 -50.07 -46.69 -6.78
CA ARG A 9 -49.93 -46.47 -5.32
C ARG A 9 -48.76 -45.55 -4.99
N SER A 10 -49.10 -44.53 -4.23
CA SER A 10 -48.32 -43.37 -3.81
C SER A 10 -47.48 -43.68 -2.58
N ILE A 11 -46.29 -43.08 -2.48
CA ILE A 11 -45.76 -42.62 -1.19
C ILE A 11 -45.33 -41.17 -1.39
N ALA A 12 -46.05 -40.28 -0.74
CA ALA A 12 -45.71 -38.88 -0.63
C ALA A 12 -44.52 -38.72 0.33
N LEU A 13 -43.56 -37.90 -0.05
CA LEU A 13 -42.64 -37.25 0.87
C LEU A 13 -42.54 -35.78 0.45
N VAL A 14 -43.18 -34.95 1.27
CA VAL A 14 -43.08 -33.50 1.30
C VAL A 14 -41.70 -33.14 1.86
N GLY A 15 -40.98 -32.20 1.24
CA GLY A 15 -39.72 -31.74 1.82
C GLY A 15 -38.99 -30.63 1.06
N LEU A 16 -39.33 -29.40 1.39
CA LEU A 16 -38.47 -28.21 1.47
C LEU A 16 -37.93 -27.54 0.17
N VAL A 17 -38.44 -26.33 -0.06
CA VAL A 17 -37.94 -25.30 -0.98
C VAL A 17 -36.70 -24.62 -0.37
N VAL A 18 -35.64 -24.43 -1.15
CA VAL A 18 -34.75 -23.25 -1.02
C VAL A 18 -34.30 -22.81 -2.41
N THR A 19 -34.81 -21.65 -2.83
CA THR A 19 -34.29 -20.85 -3.94
C THR A 19 -32.87 -20.41 -3.62
N LEU A 20 -31.87 -20.98 -4.30
CA LEU A 20 -30.52 -20.46 -4.26
C LEU A 20 -30.45 -19.22 -5.17
N ILE A 21 -30.87 -18.07 -4.63
CA ILE A 21 -30.44 -16.78 -5.18
C ILE A 21 -28.93 -16.75 -4.95
N LEU A 22 -28.17 -17.09 -5.99
CA LEU A 22 -26.75 -16.82 -6.07
C LEU A 22 -26.58 -15.30 -5.95
N GLY A 23 -26.41 -14.84 -4.71
CA GLY A 23 -25.92 -13.51 -4.39
C GLY A 23 -24.51 -13.38 -4.91
N LEU A 24 -24.38 -13.16 -6.22
CA LEU A 24 -23.21 -12.59 -6.85
C LEU A 24 -23.04 -11.22 -6.22
N SER A 25 -22.30 -11.19 -5.12
CA SER A 25 -21.72 -9.98 -4.57
C SER A 25 -20.78 -9.47 -5.66
N LEU A 26 -21.32 -8.71 -6.61
CA LEU A 26 -20.56 -7.89 -7.53
C LEU A 26 -19.77 -6.95 -6.64
N THR A 27 -18.56 -7.35 -6.28
CA THR A 27 -17.58 -6.46 -5.67
C THR A 27 -17.26 -5.46 -6.77
N THR A 28 -18.01 -4.36 -6.82
CA THR A 28 -17.63 -3.21 -7.63
C THR A 28 -16.27 -2.79 -7.11
N ALA A 29 -15.23 -3.04 -7.90
CA ALA A 29 -13.89 -2.61 -7.58
C ALA A 29 -13.91 -1.08 -7.61
N GLN A 30 -14.23 -0.46 -6.47
CA GLN A 30 -14.21 0.98 -6.32
C GLN A 30 -12.79 1.42 -6.71
N ALA A 31 -12.70 2.18 -7.80
CA ALA A 31 -11.43 2.71 -8.28
C ALA A 31 -10.77 3.47 -7.12
N ALA A 32 -9.64 2.94 -6.62
CA ALA A 32 -8.98 3.51 -5.45
C ALA A 32 -8.60 4.97 -5.75
N SER A 33 -9.24 5.90 -5.06
CA SER A 33 -9.05 7.33 -5.26
C SER A 33 -7.77 7.84 -4.61
N TRP A 34 -7.23 8.93 -5.17
CA TRP A 34 -6.12 9.64 -4.56
C TRP A 34 -6.65 10.60 -3.50
N HIS A 35 -6.06 10.55 -2.31
CA HIS A 35 -6.37 11.42 -1.19
C HIS A 35 -5.24 12.44 -0.99
N THR A 36 -5.58 13.67 -0.68
CA THR A 36 -4.59 14.71 -0.36
C THR A 36 -3.87 14.41 0.95
N GLY A 37 -2.55 14.59 0.95
CA GLY A 37 -1.69 14.44 2.11
C GLY A 37 -0.98 13.09 2.21
N THR A 38 -0.71 12.65 3.44
CA THR A 38 -0.11 11.35 3.74
C THR A 38 -1.04 10.48 4.60
N PRO A 39 -0.95 9.15 4.48
CA PRO A 39 -1.67 8.22 5.36
C PRO A 39 -1.31 8.47 6.82
N ALA A 40 -2.31 8.62 7.69
CA ALA A 40 -2.10 8.88 9.11
C ALA A 40 -1.18 7.84 9.77
N ILE A 41 -1.32 6.58 9.37
CA ILE A 41 -0.57 5.45 9.92
C ILE A 41 0.94 5.49 9.62
N LEU A 42 1.35 6.22 8.58
CA LEU A 42 2.75 6.40 8.19
C LEU A 42 3.38 7.64 8.81
N ARG A 43 2.61 8.54 9.42
CA ARG A 43 3.11 9.82 9.93
C ARG A 43 4.15 9.65 11.02
N GLY A 44 5.13 10.54 11.05
CA GLY A 44 6.29 10.51 11.96
C GLY A 44 7.61 10.37 11.21
N ASN A 45 8.67 10.21 11.97
CA ASN A 45 10.04 10.14 11.49
C ASN A 45 10.52 8.68 11.46
N TRP A 46 11.32 8.37 10.44
CA TRP A 46 11.79 7.02 10.13
C TRP A 46 13.23 7.07 9.65
N ASN A 47 14.09 6.19 10.16
CA ASN A 47 15.50 6.10 9.75
C ASN A 47 15.79 4.73 9.15
N SER A 48 16.63 4.68 8.12
CA SER A 48 17.22 3.46 7.63
C SER A 48 18.28 2.95 8.61
N ASN A 49 18.72 1.70 8.41
CA ASN A 49 19.99 1.29 8.96
C ASN A 49 21.14 2.05 8.28
N ALA A 50 22.31 2.05 8.92
CA ALA A 50 23.54 2.53 8.32
C ALA A 50 23.82 1.79 7.00
N LYS A 51 24.23 2.53 5.98
CA LYS A 51 24.68 1.99 4.70
C LYS A 51 26.09 2.41 4.40
N THR A 52 26.82 1.58 3.67
CA THR A 52 28.11 1.93 3.12
C THR A 52 27.95 2.29 1.65
N GLU A 53 28.30 3.52 1.31
CA GLU A 53 28.26 4.04 -0.07
C GLU A 53 29.62 4.58 -0.47
N THR A 54 29.80 4.89 -1.75
CA THR A 54 31.05 5.49 -2.25
C THR A 54 30.81 6.97 -2.57
N ASP A 55 31.57 7.84 -1.92
CA ASP A 55 31.59 9.28 -2.15
C ASP A 55 33.02 9.71 -2.54
N HIS A 56 33.19 10.29 -3.73
CA HIS A 56 34.50 10.66 -4.29
C HIS A 56 35.57 9.56 -4.18
N GLY A 57 35.20 8.30 -4.45
CA GLY A 57 36.09 7.13 -4.39
C GLY A 57 36.37 6.59 -2.98
N ARG A 58 35.78 7.17 -1.93
CA ARG A 58 35.93 6.71 -0.55
C ARG A 58 34.65 6.08 -0.03
N LYS A 59 34.79 5.04 0.80
CA LYS A 59 33.66 4.44 1.51
C LYS A 59 33.18 5.40 2.60
N VAL A 60 31.89 5.72 2.61
CA VAL A 60 31.24 6.56 3.60
C VAL A 60 30.05 5.84 4.22
N ILE A 61 29.74 6.16 5.47
CA ILE A 61 28.53 5.68 6.14
C ILE A 61 27.42 6.70 5.92
N VAL A 62 26.30 6.24 5.36
CA VAL A 62 25.12 7.04 5.04
C VAL A 62 23.94 6.57 5.88
N TYR A 63 23.20 7.53 6.43
CA TYR A 63 21.90 7.30 7.05
C TYR A 63 20.85 8.02 6.24
N TYR A 64 19.77 7.33 5.87
CA TYR A 64 18.63 7.95 5.23
C TYR A 64 17.50 8.12 6.24
N SER A 65 16.87 9.29 6.24
CA SER A 65 15.67 9.55 7.03
C SER A 65 14.50 9.92 6.15
N LEU A 66 13.31 9.57 6.61
CA LEU A 66 12.03 9.95 6.03
C LEU A 66 11.13 10.55 7.11
N SER A 67 10.44 11.62 6.78
CA SER A 67 9.45 12.24 7.66
C SER A 67 8.12 12.38 6.95
N PHE A 68 7.07 11.74 7.47
CA PHE A 68 5.72 11.89 6.94
C PHE A 68 4.92 12.81 7.85
N THR A 69 4.54 13.98 7.35
CA THR A 69 3.56 14.87 8.01
C THR A 69 2.24 14.83 7.25
N LYS A 70 1.19 15.46 7.77
CA LYS A 70 -0.13 15.48 7.11
C LYS A 70 -0.07 15.91 5.63
N LYS A 71 0.85 16.81 5.26
CA LYS A 71 0.91 17.43 3.92
C LYS A 71 2.27 17.27 3.22
N THR A 72 3.27 16.67 3.87
CA THR A 72 4.65 16.65 3.37
C THR A 72 5.29 15.29 3.53
N VAL A 73 6.21 14.99 2.63
CA VAL A 73 7.23 13.95 2.82
C VAL A 73 8.57 14.66 2.87
N GLY A 74 9.29 14.49 3.98
CA GLY A 74 10.69 14.87 4.10
C GLY A 74 11.57 13.67 3.81
N ASN A 75 12.69 13.90 3.16
CA ASN A 75 13.77 12.95 2.96
C ASN A 75 15.07 13.64 3.39
N SER A 76 15.97 12.93 4.03
CA SER A 76 17.32 13.42 4.24
C SER A 76 18.34 12.29 4.13
N ALA A 77 19.57 12.70 3.85
CA ALA A 77 20.74 11.84 3.88
C ALA A 77 21.79 12.48 4.78
N THR A 78 22.25 11.74 5.78
CA THR A 78 23.36 12.16 6.64
C THR A 78 24.62 11.38 6.25
N ILE A 79 25.64 12.11 5.83
CA ILE A 79 26.94 11.58 5.40
C ILE A 79 28.01 12.33 6.19
N ASN A 80 28.89 11.62 6.91
CA ASN A 80 29.97 12.23 7.68
C ASN A 80 29.52 13.40 8.59
N LYS A 81 28.38 13.24 9.29
CA LYS A 81 27.73 14.25 10.15
C LYS A 81 27.16 15.48 9.42
N LYS A 82 27.20 15.54 8.09
CA LYS A 82 26.52 16.55 7.29
C LYS A 82 25.18 15.99 6.80
N THR A 83 24.11 16.74 7.01
CA THR A 83 22.76 16.32 6.61
C THR A 83 22.29 17.18 5.44
N LEU A 84 21.86 16.53 4.36
CA LEU A 84 21.14 17.14 3.27
C LEU A 84 19.66 16.82 3.44
N GLU A 85 18.82 17.85 3.49
CA GLU A 85 17.37 17.70 3.70
C GLU A 85 16.57 18.18 2.49
N PHE A 86 15.54 17.41 2.16
CA PHE A 86 14.61 17.71 1.09
C PHE A 86 13.19 17.56 1.63
N ARG A 87 12.33 18.54 1.34
CA ARG A 87 10.93 18.51 1.74
C ARG A 87 10.05 18.65 0.50
N ILE A 88 9.15 17.68 0.32
CA ILE A 88 8.35 17.52 -0.88
C ILE A 88 6.89 17.89 -0.60
N ARG A 89 6.32 18.72 -1.49
CA ARG A 89 4.91 19.14 -1.54
C ARG A 89 4.50 19.42 -3.00
N PRO A 90 3.20 19.35 -3.35
CA PRO A 90 2.12 18.69 -2.61
C PRO A 90 2.24 17.16 -2.66
N VAL A 91 1.61 16.48 -1.70
CA VAL A 91 1.63 15.01 -1.60
C VAL A 91 0.21 14.49 -1.70
N GLN A 92 0.02 13.44 -2.49
CA GLN A 92 -1.22 12.66 -2.55
C GLN A 92 -0.91 11.20 -2.30
N TYR A 93 -1.87 10.44 -1.77
CA TYR A 93 -1.70 9.01 -1.58
C TYR A 93 -2.91 8.21 -2.05
N ARG A 94 -2.68 6.95 -2.39
CA ARG A 94 -3.71 5.96 -2.70
C ARG A 94 -3.42 4.68 -1.92
N LYS A 95 -4.42 4.16 -1.20
CA LYS A 95 -4.30 2.84 -0.57
C LYS A 95 -4.47 1.77 -1.64
N THR A 96 -3.51 0.85 -1.73
CA THR A 96 -3.54 -0.25 -2.72
C THR A 96 -3.67 -1.63 -2.07
N GLY A 97 -3.58 -1.70 -0.74
CA GLY A 97 -3.76 -2.94 0.01
C GLY A 97 -3.75 -2.69 1.52
N LYS A 98 -3.76 -3.78 2.30
CA LYS A 98 -3.64 -3.71 3.77
C LYS A 98 -2.30 -3.07 4.16
N HIS A 99 -2.38 -1.86 4.68
CA HIS A 99 -1.23 -1.02 5.06
C HIS A 99 -0.23 -0.75 3.93
N THR A 100 -0.67 -0.85 2.67
CA THR A 100 0.14 -0.56 1.49
C THR A 100 -0.42 0.67 0.78
N TYR A 101 0.45 1.62 0.49
CA TYR A 101 0.11 2.92 -0.05
C TYR A 101 1.05 3.29 -1.19
N LEU A 102 0.50 3.91 -2.23
CA LEU A 102 1.28 4.68 -3.18
C LEU A 102 1.22 6.15 -2.77
N ILE A 103 2.35 6.84 -2.78
CA ILE A 103 2.46 8.25 -2.40
C ILE A 103 3.11 8.99 -3.57
N ARG A 104 2.38 9.93 -4.16
CA ARG A 104 2.89 10.84 -5.18
C ARG A 104 3.61 12.00 -4.52
N THR A 105 4.85 12.23 -4.94
CA THR A 105 5.71 13.31 -4.44
C THR A 105 6.26 14.06 -5.65
N LEU A 106 6.15 15.38 -5.65
CA LEU A 106 6.71 16.25 -6.69
C LEU A 106 8.06 16.79 -6.20
N PHE A 107 9.15 16.40 -6.87
CA PHE A 107 10.44 17.03 -6.60
C PHE A 107 10.47 18.48 -7.11
N VAL A 108 11.47 19.24 -6.66
CA VAL A 108 11.63 20.69 -6.95
C VAL A 108 11.73 20.97 -8.45
N ASP A 109 12.18 19.98 -9.23
CA ASP A 109 12.29 20.02 -10.70
C ASP A 109 11.00 19.54 -11.42
N SER A 110 9.87 19.43 -10.71
CA SER A 110 8.59 18.93 -11.21
C SER A 110 8.58 17.48 -11.67
N GLN A 111 9.65 16.71 -11.42
CA GLN A 111 9.61 15.27 -11.64
C GLN A 111 8.78 14.60 -10.54
N GLY A 112 7.57 14.18 -10.91
CA GLY A 112 6.71 13.41 -10.03
C GLY A 112 7.26 12.00 -9.84
N THR A 113 7.65 11.64 -8.62
CA THR A 113 7.93 10.25 -8.26
C THR A 113 6.78 9.63 -7.45
N ILE A 114 6.72 8.30 -7.47
CA ILE A 114 5.78 7.52 -6.67
C ILE A 114 6.60 6.69 -5.68
N LEU A 115 6.31 6.84 -4.40
CA LEU A 115 6.78 5.93 -3.35
C LEU A 115 5.75 4.83 -3.13
N ASN A 116 6.19 3.59 -3.06
CA ASN A 116 5.39 2.47 -2.59
C ASN A 116 5.75 2.19 -1.14
N VAL A 117 4.84 2.47 -0.21
CA VAL A 117 5.10 2.33 1.22
C VAL A 117 4.19 1.28 1.81
N LYS A 118 4.80 0.24 2.39
CA LYS A 118 4.11 -0.77 3.19
C LYS A 118 4.52 -0.66 4.64
N GLN A 119 3.55 -0.45 5.52
CA GLN A 119 3.80 -0.58 6.95
C GLN A 119 3.74 -2.04 7.36
N ILE A 120 4.84 -2.52 7.94
CA ILE A 120 4.94 -3.89 8.46
C ILE A 120 4.38 -3.92 9.88
N ASN A 121 4.79 -2.96 10.72
CA ASN A 121 4.26 -2.74 12.06
C ASN A 121 4.45 -1.26 12.46
N LYS A 122 4.04 -0.90 13.69
CA LYS A 122 4.15 0.49 14.18
C LYS A 122 5.58 1.06 14.18
N LYS A 123 6.60 0.18 14.22
CA LYS A 123 8.03 0.53 14.29
C LYS A 123 8.80 0.30 12.98
N LYS A 124 8.18 -0.26 11.94
CA LYS A 124 8.87 -0.64 10.70
C LYS A 124 8.02 -0.40 9.45
N ILE A 125 8.60 0.27 8.46
CA ILE A 125 8.06 0.43 7.10
C ILE A 125 9.06 -0.09 6.07
N VAL A 126 8.54 -0.49 4.92
CA VAL A 126 9.33 -0.75 3.70
C VAL A 126 8.88 0.24 2.65
N VAL A 127 9.84 0.93 2.03
CA VAL A 127 9.61 1.97 1.02
C VAL A 127 10.33 1.52 -0.25
N GLY A 128 9.61 1.44 -1.36
CA GLY A 128 10.19 1.25 -2.69
C GLY A 128 9.76 2.36 -3.64
N THR A 129 10.22 2.26 -4.87
CA THR A 129 10.01 3.25 -5.92
C THR A 129 9.04 2.71 -6.99
N GLY A 130 8.17 3.60 -7.46
CA GLY A 130 7.22 3.34 -8.52
C GLY A 130 6.09 2.39 -8.14
N THR A 131 5.17 2.19 -9.09
CA THR A 131 4.05 1.25 -8.93
C THR A 131 4.51 -0.21 -8.87
N LYS A 132 5.64 -0.53 -9.51
CA LYS A 132 6.27 -1.86 -9.49
C LYS A 132 7.03 -2.17 -8.19
N ASN A 133 7.16 -1.21 -7.27
CA ASN A 133 7.80 -1.37 -5.96
C ASN A 133 9.24 -1.91 -6.07
N THR A 134 10.08 -1.22 -6.82
CA THR A 134 11.51 -1.53 -6.97
C THR A 134 12.33 -0.84 -5.88
N ASN A 135 13.64 -1.14 -5.76
CA ASN A 135 14.58 -0.44 -4.87
C ASN A 135 14.09 -0.32 -3.41
N LYS A 136 13.64 -1.44 -2.85
CA LYS A 136 13.02 -1.47 -1.52
C LYS A 136 14.06 -1.21 -0.44
N GLU A 137 13.70 -0.30 0.45
CA GLU A 137 14.48 0.06 1.63
C GLU A 137 13.62 -0.09 2.87
N THR A 138 14.25 -0.53 3.96
CA THR A 138 13.58 -0.65 5.27
C THR A 138 13.89 0.55 6.13
N TYR A 139 12.85 1.14 6.75
CA TYR A 139 13.00 2.19 7.72
C TYR A 139 12.34 1.82 9.04
N TYR A 140 12.91 2.34 10.12
CA TYR A 140 12.50 2.12 11.49
C TYR A 140 12.03 3.43 12.10
N LYS A 141 10.95 3.36 12.88
CA LYS A 141 10.38 4.52 13.56
C LYS A 141 11.41 5.09 14.53
N THR A 142 11.62 6.40 14.48
CA THR A 142 12.35 7.08 15.56
C THR A 142 11.37 7.51 16.63
N ASN A 143 11.78 7.40 17.89
CA ASN A 143 11.03 7.96 19.01
C ASN A 143 11.07 9.49 18.98
#